data_AF-A0A6B3N6F7-F1
#
_entry.id   AF-A0A6B3N6F7-F1
#
_cell.length_a   1.000
_cell.length_b   1.000
_cell.length_c   1.000
_cell.angle_alpha   90.00
_cell.angle_beta   90.00
_cell.angle_gamma   90.00
#
_symmetry.space_group_name_H-M   'P 1'
#
loop_
_entity.id
_entity.type
_entity.pdbx_description
1 polymer ?
#
loop_
_entity_poly.entity_id
_entity_poly.type
_entity_poly.pdbx_seq_one_letter_code
_entity_poly.pdbx_strand_id
1 'polypeptide(L)' 'GEKVPLVLDGGPSPQHQASTLVDFTGSTAQLLREGALPFSTLKQFIPDLESVSSS' A
#
# COMPACT_ATOMS: atom_id res chain seq x y z
N GLY A 1 3.19 -8.29 -25.31
CA GLY A 1 2.39 -8.42 -24.09
C GLY A 1 1.66 -9.73 -24.17
N GLU A 2 1.85 -10.60 -23.18
CA GLU A 2 1.10 -11.86 -23.13
C GLU A 2 -0.39 -11.55 -22.94
N LYS A 3 -1.23 -12.19 -23.76
CA LYS A 3 -2.69 -12.04 -23.66
C LYS A 3 -3.17 -12.88 -22.50
N VAL A 4 -3.82 -12.24 -21.52
CA VAL A 4 -4.52 -12.95 -20.44
C VAL A 4 -5.82 -13.55 -20.97
N PRO A 5 -6.27 -14.71 -20.45
CA PRO A 5 -7.43 -15.42 -20.97
C PRO A 5 -8.77 -14.70 -20.77
N LEU A 6 -8.84 -13.70 -19.89
CA LEU A 6 -10.05 -12.94 -19.59
C LEU A 6 -9.70 -11.56 -19.00
N VAL A 7 -10.50 -10.55 -19.35
CA VAL A 7 -10.53 -9.24 -18.69
C VAL A 7 -11.97 -8.97 -18.27
N LEU A 8 -12.17 -8.63 -16.99
CA LEU A 8 -13.46 -8.18 -16.49
C LEU A 8 -13.51 -6.65 -16.57
N ASP A 9 -14.47 -6.10 -17.31
CA ASP A 9 -14.70 -4.67 -17.38
C ASP A 9 -15.65 -4.23 -16.26
N GLY A 10 -15.09 -3.55 -15.26
CA GLY A 10 -15.83 -2.96 -14.14
C GLY A 10 -15.90 -1.43 -14.19
N GLY A 11 -15.50 -0.81 -15.30
CA GLY A 11 -15.30 0.64 -15.38
C GLY A 11 -14.11 1.15 -14.55
N PRO A 12 -13.99 2.48 -14.37
CA PRO A 12 -12.88 3.09 -13.64
C PRO A 12 -12.86 2.70 -12.16
N SER A 13 -11.68 2.41 -11.61
CA SER A 13 -11.54 2.21 -10.16
C SER A 13 -11.71 3.53 -9.39
N PRO A 14 -12.46 3.56 -8.27
CA PRO A 14 -12.80 4.81 -7.59
C PRO A 14 -11.60 5.64 -7.10
N GLN A 15 -10.53 5.00 -6.64
CA GLN A 15 -9.36 5.70 -6.08
C GLN A 15 -8.18 5.84 -7.06
N HIS A 16 -8.14 5.09 -8.17
CA HIS A 16 -7.00 5.06 -9.12
C HIS A 16 -5.59 4.98 -8.48
N GLN A 17 -5.50 4.51 -7.24
CA GLN A 17 -4.27 4.45 -6.47
C GLN A 17 -4.06 3.03 -5.96
N ALA A 18 -2.82 2.57 -5.99
CA ALA A 18 -2.47 1.29 -5.42
C ALA A 18 -2.61 1.31 -3.88
N SER A 19 -2.91 0.16 -3.29
CA SER A 19 -3.07 -0.01 -1.83
C SER A 19 -1.83 0.43 -1.06
N THR A 20 -1.98 0.80 0.21
CA THR A 20 -0.82 1.05 1.10
C THR A 20 -0.11 -0.26 1.43
N LEU A 21 1.23 -0.28 1.42
CA LEU A 21 2.04 -1.47 1.65
C LEU A 21 2.91 -1.29 2.90
N VAL A 22 2.74 -2.20 3.86
CA VAL A 22 3.50 -2.23 5.12
C VAL A 22 4.18 -3.59 5.26
N ASP A 23 5.45 -3.58 5.62
CA ASP A 23 6.22 -4.76 5.99
C ASP A 23 6.09 -5.03 7.49
N PHE A 24 5.66 -6.23 7.84
CA PHE A 24 5.56 -6.74 9.21
C PHE A 24 6.44 -7.97 9.44
N THR A 25 7.39 -8.24 8.55
CA THR A 25 8.29 -9.40 8.66
C THR A 25 9.40 -9.19 9.70
N GLY A 26 9.71 -7.94 10.03
CA GLY A 26 10.67 -7.56 11.07
C GLY A 26 10.03 -7.26 12.43
N SER A 27 10.86 -6.87 13.40
CA SER A 27 10.42 -6.48 14.75
C SER A 27 9.72 -5.13 14.79
N THR A 28 9.91 -4.29 13.77
CA THR A 28 9.33 -2.96 13.64
C THR A 28 8.63 -2.88 12.30
N ALA A 29 7.37 -2.43 12.30
CA ALA A 29 6.60 -2.29 11.08
C ALA A 29 7.17 -1.16 10.21
N GLN A 30 7.30 -1.40 8.90
CA GLN A 30 7.84 -0.41 7.97
C GLN A 30 6.88 -0.12 6.83
N LEU A 31 6.53 1.16 6.64
CA LEU A 31 5.79 1.62 5.47
C LEU A 31 6.72 1.58 4.25
N LEU A 32 6.46 0.62 3.35
CA LEU A 32 7.20 0.48 2.09
C LEU A 32 6.67 1.41 1.00
N ARG A 33 5.35 1.65 0.99
CA ARG A 33 4.70 2.54 0.02
C ARG A 33 3.39 3.08 0.57
N GLU A 34 3.26 4.40 0.59
CA GLU A 34 1.98 5.06 0.86
C GLU A 34 1.01 4.87 -0.32
N GLY A 35 -0.25 4.60 -0.01
CA GLY A 35 -1.31 4.37 -0.97
C GLY A 35 -2.62 4.98 -0.47
N ALA A 36 -3.75 4.32 -0.76
CA ALA A 36 -5.08 4.82 -0.39
C ALA A 36 -5.28 5.08 1.13
N LEU A 37 -4.46 4.47 1.99
CA LEU A 37 -4.42 4.76 3.43
C LEU A 37 -3.16 5.59 3.76
N PRO A 38 -3.33 6.82 4.26
CA PRO A 38 -2.20 7.66 4.64
C PRO A 38 -1.38 7.09 5.80
N PHE A 39 -0.08 7.42 5.82
CA PHE A 39 0.81 7.03 6.92
C PHE A 39 0.28 7.48 8.29
N SER A 40 -0.23 8.70 8.36
CA SER A 40 -0.77 9.29 9.59
C SER A 40 -1.99 8.54 10.12
N THR A 41 -2.84 8.02 9.25
CA THR A 41 -3.98 7.17 9.62
C THR A 41 -3.49 5.85 10.20
N LEU A 42 -2.51 5.20 9.56
CA LEU A 42 -1.96 3.94 10.04
C LEU A 42 -1.25 4.08 11.38
N LYS A 43 -0.51 5.17 11.58
CA LYS A 43 0.24 5.45 12.82
C LYS A 43 -0.65 5.62 14.06
N GLN A 44 -1.94 5.87 13.88
CA GLN A 44 -2.91 5.87 14.98
C GLN A 44 -3.15 4.46 15.54
N PHE A 45 -2.96 3.42 14.73
CA PHE A 45 -3.20 2.01 15.10
C PHE A 45 -1.92 1.21 15.25
N ILE A 46 -0.83 1.66 14.63
CA ILE A 46 0.50 1.04 14.67
C ILE A 46 1.49 2.12 15.14
N PRO A 47 1.58 2.38 16.46
CA PRO A 47 2.32 3.53 16.98
C PRO A 47 3.82 3.52 16.64
N ASP A 48 4.40 2.32 16.51
CA ASP A 48 5.79 2.06 16.17
C ASP A 48 6.05 1.97 14.65
N LEU A 49 5.06 2.31 13.81
CA LEU A 49 5.23 2.32 12.36
C LEU A 49 6.28 3.36 11.94
N GLU A 50 7.29 2.89 11.22
CA GLU A 50 8.35 3.70 10.62
C GLU A 50 8.14 3.84 9.11
N SER A 51 8.62 4.96 8.53
CA SER A 51 8.68 5.12 7.08
C SER A 51 10.07 4.74 6.61
N VAL A 52 10.19 3.98 5.51
CA VAL A 52 11.50 3.70 4.94
C VAL A 52 12.04 5.00 4.34
N SER A 53 13.01 5.60 5.03
CA SER A 53 13.73 6.77 4.53
C SER A 53 14.54 6.37 3.30
N SER A 54 14.16 6.85 2.13
CA SER A 54 15.03 6.81 0.95
C SER A 54 16.29 7.61 1.28
N SER A 55 17.42 6.91 1.46
CA SER A 55 18.75 7.55 1.53
C SER A 55 19.21 7.97 0.14
#